data_AF-R4JZU7-F1
#
_entry.id   AF-R4JZU7-F1
#
_cell.length_a   1.000
_cell.length_b   1.000
_cell.length_c   1.000
_cell.angle_alpha   90.00
_cell.angle_beta   90.00
_cell.angle_gamma   90.00
#
_symmetry.space_group_name_H-M   'P 1'
#
loop_
_entity.id
_entity.type
_entity.pdbx_description
1 polymer ?
#
loop_
_entity_poly.entity_id
_entity_poly.type
_entity_poly.pdbx_seq_one_letter_code
_entity_poly.pdbx_strand_id
1 'polypeptide(L)'
;MNRVSRNDLCPCMSGKKYKNCCLGKDFLEELEKQNLKYYDEEYILSKVKRESQYFNIFYENERQKIKRELLWLKKTIDSGANMSYGTLPFIEGNPYCIAVKNVPILLEESFEAAHELQRIICLEEGFKTVKFKEGVEGNYSSLLCRVINDMIYDPIIDNRLIKYGFNLNDHYKKDDEIQIKTIGIQPIESLSPDHVVFITTLYVKKTLELRNIYPNINDEEVEFNKWINKNYNGLVPFSKTILKFVEEVGYDTPEKIETIFDNMINALKLEEVLAIGII
;
A
#
# COMPACT_ATOMS: atom_id res chain seq x y z
N MET A 1 17.37 26.20 13.95
CA MET A 1 15.91 26.07 14.19
C MET A 1 15.57 26.85 15.46
N ASN A 2 14.59 27.75 15.42
CA ASN A 2 14.12 28.42 16.65
C ASN A 2 13.55 27.35 17.58
N ARG A 3 14.07 27.26 18.80
CA ARG A 3 13.58 26.32 19.81
C ARG A 3 12.14 26.69 20.16
N VAL A 4 11.20 25.80 19.85
CA VAL A 4 9.79 25.93 20.23
C VAL A 4 9.71 26.04 21.76
N SER A 5 9.09 27.09 22.29
CA SER A 5 8.94 27.27 23.72
C SER A 5 7.95 26.24 24.28
N ARG A 6 8.15 25.83 25.54
CA ARG A 6 7.29 24.87 26.25
C ARG A 6 5.80 25.27 26.22
N ASN A 7 5.52 26.57 26.22
CA ASN A 7 4.16 27.10 26.25
C ASN A 7 3.59 27.46 24.86
N ASP A 8 4.39 27.35 23.79
CA ASP A 8 3.93 27.59 22.42
C ASP A 8 2.97 26.47 21.98
N LEU A 9 2.17 26.75 20.94
CA LEU A 9 1.37 25.71 20.28
C LEU A 9 2.29 24.66 19.66
N CYS A 10 1.87 23.40 19.76
CA CYS A 10 2.65 22.27 19.28
C CYS A 10 2.80 22.29 17.74
N PRO A 11 4.01 22.10 17.18
CA PRO A 11 4.23 22.08 15.73
C PRO A 11 3.54 20.96 14.96
N CYS A 12 3.02 19.94 15.66
CA CYS A 12 2.21 18.87 15.06
C CYS A 12 0.77 19.29 14.75
N MET A 13 0.39 20.52 15.10
CA MET A 13 -0.94 21.11 14.85
C MET A 13 -2.10 20.51 15.67
N SER A 14 -1.81 19.84 16.78
CA SER A 14 -2.84 19.32 17.70
C SER A 14 -3.65 20.38 18.45
N GLY A 15 -3.29 21.67 18.33
CA GLY A 15 -3.84 22.77 19.13
C GLY A 15 -3.42 22.77 20.61
N LYS A 16 -2.68 21.76 21.07
CA LYS A 16 -2.15 21.66 22.45
C LYS A 16 -0.85 22.45 22.59
N LYS A 17 -0.51 22.85 23.82
CA LYS A 17 0.82 23.41 24.15
C LYS A 17 1.91 22.35 23.93
N TYR A 18 3.08 22.74 23.46
CA TYR A 18 4.19 21.82 23.15
C TYR A 18 4.53 20.90 24.33
N LYS A 19 4.60 21.46 25.55
CA LYS A 19 4.85 20.70 26.79
C LYS A 19 3.83 19.62 27.13
N ASN A 20 2.62 19.70 26.57
CA ASN A 20 1.51 18.77 26.80
C ASN A 20 1.24 17.90 25.56
N CYS A 21 2.17 17.85 24.60
CA CYS A 21 1.95 17.14 23.34
C CYS A 21 3.20 16.42 22.85
N CYS A 22 4.19 17.15 22.32
CA CYS A 22 5.37 16.56 21.69
C CYS A 22 6.66 16.72 22.50
N LEU A 23 6.65 17.54 23.56
CA LEU A 23 7.81 17.66 24.44
C LEU A 23 8.09 16.31 25.12
N GLY A 24 9.33 15.81 25.00
CA GLY A 24 9.75 14.53 25.56
C GLY A 24 9.44 13.31 24.70
N LYS A 25 9.00 13.52 23.45
CA LYS A 25 8.91 12.43 22.45
C LYS A 25 10.24 12.33 21.71
N ASP A 26 11.14 11.51 22.24
CA ASP A 26 12.52 11.39 21.74
C ASP A 26 12.58 10.92 20.27
N PHE A 27 11.56 10.21 19.80
CA PHE A 27 11.47 9.75 18.41
C PHE A 27 11.33 10.88 17.38
N LEU A 28 10.96 12.10 17.78
CA LEU A 28 10.78 13.21 16.85
C LEU A 28 12.10 13.60 16.17
N GLU A 29 13.23 13.50 16.89
CA GLU A 29 14.55 13.75 16.31
C GLU A 29 14.93 12.69 15.26
N GLU A 30 14.57 11.42 15.51
CA GLU A 30 14.79 10.33 14.54
C GLU A 30 13.92 10.46 13.28
N LEU A 31 12.68 10.93 13.43
CA LEU A 31 11.82 11.24 12.28
C LEU A 31 12.41 12.37 11.44
N GLU A 32 12.91 13.45 12.08
CA GLU A 32 13.52 14.56 11.36
C GLU A 32 14.77 14.13 10.57
N LYS A 33 15.62 13.26 11.14
CA LYS A 33 16.77 12.66 10.43
C LYS A 33 16.35 11.89 9.19
N GLN A 34 15.16 11.29 9.21
CA GLN A 34 14.57 10.55 8.10
C GLN A 34 13.73 11.41 7.14
N ASN A 35 13.80 12.75 7.26
CA ASN A 35 13.01 13.66 6.42
C ASN A 35 11.49 13.45 6.59
N LEU A 36 11.08 13.15 7.81
CA LEU A 36 9.69 12.94 8.21
C LEU A 36 9.30 13.94 9.28
N LYS A 37 8.09 14.48 9.20
CA LYS A 37 7.53 15.37 10.22
C LYS A 37 6.20 14.84 10.73
N TYR A 38 6.08 14.67 12.04
CA TYR A 38 4.85 14.22 12.69
C TYR A 38 3.74 15.29 12.70
N TYR A 39 2.51 14.86 12.46
CA TYR A 39 1.29 15.67 12.59
C TYR A 39 0.22 14.92 13.39
N ASP A 40 -0.62 15.69 14.07
CA ASP A 40 -1.80 15.17 14.77
C ASP A 40 -2.83 14.61 13.77
N GLU A 41 -3.40 13.45 14.11
CA GLU A 41 -4.36 12.73 13.26
C GLU A 41 -5.62 13.55 12.94
N GLU A 42 -6.19 14.22 13.94
CA GLU A 42 -7.40 15.03 13.72
C GLU A 42 -7.12 16.22 12.82
N TYR A 43 -5.92 16.82 12.93
CA TYR A 43 -5.51 17.89 12.03
C TYR A 43 -5.25 17.40 10.61
N ILE A 44 -4.46 16.34 10.44
CA ILE A 44 -4.03 15.88 9.12
C ILE A 44 -5.21 15.36 8.29
N LEU A 45 -6.20 14.73 8.95
CA LEU A 45 -7.42 14.21 8.33
C LEU A 45 -8.56 15.23 8.29
N SER A 46 -8.40 16.41 8.89
CA SER A 46 -9.50 17.39 9.07
C SER A 46 -10.25 17.73 7.79
N LYS A 47 -9.53 17.88 6.68
CA LYS A 47 -10.13 18.21 5.38
C LYS A 47 -10.93 17.03 4.82
N VAL A 48 -10.33 15.84 4.75
CA VAL A 48 -11.00 14.64 4.20
C VAL A 48 -12.17 14.17 5.07
N LYS A 49 -12.06 14.22 6.42
CA LYS A 49 -13.18 13.91 7.32
C LYS A 49 -14.37 14.86 7.14
N ARG A 50 -14.10 16.14 6.86
CA ARG A 50 -15.14 17.16 6.65
C ARG A 50 -15.77 17.10 5.26
N GLU A 51 -14.97 16.86 4.22
CA GLU A 51 -15.37 17.08 2.83
C GLU A 51 -15.67 15.78 2.06
N SER A 52 -15.11 14.63 2.46
CA SER A 52 -15.38 13.33 1.83
C SER A 52 -16.32 12.50 2.69
N GLN A 53 -17.58 12.38 2.24
CA GLN A 53 -18.58 11.53 2.91
C GLN A 53 -18.12 10.07 2.98
N TYR A 54 -17.55 9.53 1.89
CA TYR A 54 -17.09 8.14 1.83
C TYR A 54 -15.96 7.86 2.80
N PHE A 55 -14.96 8.75 2.86
CA PHE A 55 -13.86 8.64 3.82
C PHE A 55 -14.36 8.74 5.26
N ASN A 56 -15.25 9.68 5.56
CA ASN A 56 -15.75 9.84 6.92
C ASN A 56 -16.53 8.61 7.38
N ILE A 57 -17.40 8.03 6.53
CA ILE A 57 -18.11 6.79 6.86
C ILE A 57 -17.12 5.64 7.07
N PHE A 58 -16.15 5.46 6.16
CA PHE A 58 -15.10 4.45 6.31
C PHE A 58 -14.36 4.62 7.64
N TYR A 59 -13.86 5.82 7.92
CA TYR A 59 -13.03 6.10 9.09
C TYR A 59 -13.77 5.81 10.40
N GLU A 60 -15.02 6.26 10.54
CA GLU A 60 -15.82 6.03 11.75
C GLU A 60 -16.16 4.55 11.98
N ASN A 61 -16.21 3.73 10.91
CA ASN A 61 -16.53 2.30 11.00
C ASN A 61 -15.31 1.39 11.13
N GLU A 62 -14.12 1.83 10.72
CA GLU A 62 -12.97 0.96 10.51
C GLU A 62 -11.75 1.35 11.35
N ARG A 63 -11.55 2.64 11.66
CA ARG A 63 -10.32 3.16 12.30
C ARG A 63 -10.02 2.50 13.64
N GLN A 64 -11.03 2.15 14.42
CA GLN A 64 -10.91 1.53 15.74
C GLN A 64 -10.36 0.10 15.71
N LYS A 65 -10.30 -0.54 14.53
CA LYS A 65 -9.65 -1.85 14.37
C LYS A 65 -8.13 -1.78 14.49
N ILE A 66 -7.54 -0.60 14.27
CA ILE A 66 -6.10 -0.36 14.45
C ILE A 66 -5.83 -0.15 15.94
N LYS A 67 -5.27 -1.16 16.59
CA LYS A 67 -5.03 -1.19 18.05
C LYS A 67 -3.68 -0.60 18.40
N ARG A 68 -2.68 -0.82 17.55
CA ARG A 68 -1.34 -0.25 17.71
C ARG A 68 -1.37 1.26 17.43
N GLU A 69 -0.46 2.00 18.06
CA GLU A 69 -0.33 3.44 17.79
C GLU A 69 -0.08 3.68 16.30
N LEU A 70 -0.76 4.69 15.76
CA LEU A 70 -0.65 5.12 14.36
C LEU A 70 -0.12 6.55 14.33
N LEU A 71 1.02 6.74 13.67
CA LEU A 71 1.65 8.05 13.49
C LEU A 71 1.46 8.57 12.07
N TRP A 72 0.93 9.78 11.95
CA TRP A 72 0.79 10.47 10.68
C TRP A 72 1.98 11.38 10.42
N LEU A 73 2.64 11.17 9.28
CA LEU A 73 3.91 11.78 8.94
C LEU A 73 3.78 12.54 7.63
N LYS A 74 4.50 13.66 7.50
CA LYS A 74 4.72 14.34 6.21
C LYS A 74 6.10 14.01 5.69
N LYS A 75 6.18 13.60 4.43
CA LYS A 75 7.45 13.48 3.70
C LYS A 75 7.96 14.89 3.39
N THR A 76 9.20 15.20 3.78
CA THR A 76 9.81 16.52 3.48
C THR A 76 10.56 16.52 2.14
N ILE A 77 10.74 15.36 1.52
CA ILE A 77 11.31 15.18 0.18
C ILE A 77 10.24 14.62 -0.75
N ASP A 78 10.27 15.04 -2.02
CA ASP A 78 9.34 14.53 -3.04
C ASP A 78 9.67 13.07 -3.36
N SER A 79 8.92 12.15 -2.73
CA SER A 79 8.87 10.76 -3.15
C SER A 79 7.70 10.62 -4.12
N GLY A 80 7.89 9.97 -5.27
CA GLY A 80 6.86 9.90 -6.32
C GLY A 80 5.48 9.35 -5.89
N ALA A 81 5.39 8.66 -4.75
CA ALA A 81 4.11 8.23 -4.16
C ALA A 81 3.52 9.29 -3.21
N ASN A 82 2.24 9.64 -3.41
CA ASN A 82 1.50 10.59 -2.57
C ASN A 82 1.35 10.12 -1.12
N MET A 83 1.23 8.80 -0.92
CA MET A 83 1.06 8.19 0.39
C MET A 83 1.81 6.86 0.47
N SER A 84 2.22 6.48 1.68
CA SER A 84 2.80 5.17 1.96
C SER A 84 2.63 4.83 3.44
N TYR A 85 2.31 3.58 3.73
CA TYR A 85 2.32 3.03 5.09
C TYR A 85 3.65 2.35 5.46
N GLY A 86 3.84 2.09 6.76
CA GLY A 86 4.96 1.32 7.26
C GLY A 86 4.93 1.14 8.78
N THR A 87 6.06 0.75 9.35
CA THR A 87 6.30 0.65 10.79
C THR A 87 7.52 1.45 11.19
N LEU A 88 7.61 1.83 12.47
CA LEU A 88 8.75 2.58 13.02
C LEU A 88 9.43 1.74 14.11
N PRO A 89 10.31 0.78 13.73
CA PRO A 89 10.88 -0.19 14.67
C PRO A 89 11.81 0.44 15.71
N PHE A 90 12.24 1.68 15.51
CA PHE A 90 13.05 2.44 16.47
C PHE A 90 12.24 3.12 17.57
N ILE A 91 10.90 3.02 17.54
CA ILE A 91 10.00 3.53 18.57
C ILE A 91 9.45 2.34 19.37
N GLU A 92 9.43 2.46 20.70
CA GLU A 92 8.85 1.44 21.57
C GLU A 92 7.39 1.11 21.15
N GLY A 93 7.06 -0.18 21.09
CA GLY A 93 5.77 -0.65 20.59
C GLY A 93 5.64 -0.74 19.08
N ASN A 94 6.68 -0.34 18.32
CA ASN A 94 6.76 -0.44 16.85
C ASN A 94 5.49 0.11 16.16
N PRO A 95 5.14 1.39 16.34
CA PRO A 95 3.90 1.95 15.84
C PRO A 95 3.80 1.85 14.32
N TYR A 96 2.55 1.78 13.82
CA TYR A 96 2.30 2.00 12.41
C TYR A 96 2.56 3.46 12.05
N CYS A 97 2.90 3.71 10.80
CA CYS A 97 2.93 5.06 10.27
C CYS A 97 2.29 5.15 8.89
N ILE A 98 1.70 6.31 8.60
CA ILE A 98 1.30 6.71 7.25
C ILE A 98 2.01 8.02 6.93
N ALA A 99 2.83 7.99 5.88
CA ALA A 99 3.57 9.14 5.38
C ALA A 99 2.88 9.72 4.14
N VAL A 100 2.48 10.99 4.23
CA VAL A 100 1.73 11.72 3.19
C VAL A 100 2.56 12.85 2.57
N LYS A 101 2.20 13.24 1.35
CA LYS A 101 2.78 14.42 0.67
C LYS A 101 2.17 15.73 1.16
N ASN A 102 0.84 15.78 1.27
CA ASN A 102 0.10 16.98 1.63
C ASN A 102 -0.41 16.95 3.07
N VAL A 103 -0.35 18.10 3.74
CA VAL A 103 -0.84 18.25 5.13
C VAL A 103 -1.57 19.59 5.25
N PRO A 104 -2.89 19.61 5.54
CA PRO A 104 -3.79 18.44 5.62
C PRO A 104 -3.88 17.64 4.31
N ILE A 105 -4.35 16.39 4.40
CA ILE A 105 -4.59 15.54 3.22
C ILE A 105 -5.64 16.22 2.32
N LEU A 106 -5.41 16.22 1.02
CA LEU A 106 -6.32 16.84 0.05
C LEU A 106 -7.54 15.95 -0.21
N LEU A 107 -8.62 16.53 -0.71
CA LEU A 107 -9.89 15.80 -0.90
C LEU A 107 -9.73 14.68 -1.95
N GLU A 108 -9.01 14.99 -3.01
CA GLU A 108 -8.61 14.07 -4.08
C GLU A 108 -7.70 12.93 -3.61
N GLU A 109 -7.12 13.03 -2.41
CA GLU A 109 -6.28 11.99 -1.79
C GLU A 109 -7.07 11.14 -0.76
N SER A 110 -8.39 11.34 -0.66
CA SER A 110 -9.21 10.66 0.35
C SER A 110 -9.30 9.15 0.13
N PHE A 111 -9.25 8.70 -1.12
CA PHE A 111 -9.19 7.27 -1.42
C PHE A 111 -7.86 6.67 -0.96
N GLU A 112 -6.74 7.29 -1.31
CA GLU A 112 -5.41 6.85 -0.90
C GLU A 112 -5.27 6.81 0.62
N ALA A 113 -5.83 7.80 1.34
CA ALA A 113 -5.87 7.78 2.80
C ALA A 113 -6.63 6.56 3.36
N ALA A 114 -7.80 6.24 2.78
CA ALA A 114 -8.58 5.08 3.19
C ALA A 114 -7.87 3.78 2.84
N HIS A 115 -7.23 3.73 1.66
CA HIS A 115 -6.47 2.59 1.17
C HIS A 115 -5.34 2.21 2.12
N GLU A 116 -4.52 3.19 2.53
CA GLU A 116 -3.40 2.94 3.43
C GLU A 116 -3.86 2.59 4.86
N LEU A 117 -4.95 3.17 5.35
CA LEU A 117 -5.59 2.73 6.61
C LEU A 117 -6.08 1.29 6.52
N GLN A 118 -6.73 0.91 5.41
CA GLN A 118 -7.25 -0.43 5.20
C GLN A 118 -6.14 -1.48 5.08
N ARG A 119 -4.97 -1.13 4.51
CA ARG A 119 -3.76 -1.97 4.57
C ARG A 119 -3.41 -2.32 6.01
N ILE A 120 -3.33 -1.32 6.89
CA ILE A 120 -2.99 -1.51 8.30
C ILE A 120 -4.04 -2.37 9.01
N ILE A 121 -5.32 -2.15 8.71
CA ILE A 121 -6.41 -2.96 9.27
C ILE A 121 -6.26 -4.44 8.86
N CYS A 122 -5.90 -4.73 7.61
CA CYS A 122 -5.63 -6.11 7.20
C CYS A 122 -4.47 -6.71 8.02
N LEU A 123 -3.42 -5.96 8.33
CA LEU A 123 -2.34 -6.46 9.18
C LEU A 123 -2.82 -6.77 10.62
N GLU A 124 -3.66 -5.92 11.20
CA GLU A 124 -4.28 -6.12 12.52
C GLU A 124 -5.26 -7.30 12.55
N GLU A 125 -5.85 -7.64 11.40
CA GLU A 125 -6.69 -8.82 11.19
C GLU A 125 -5.87 -10.11 10.96
N GLY A 126 -4.53 -10.03 10.96
CA GLY A 126 -3.64 -11.19 10.88
C GLY A 126 -3.20 -11.56 9.46
N PHE A 127 -3.51 -10.75 8.45
CA PHE A 127 -3.00 -10.97 7.10
C PHE A 127 -1.49 -10.72 7.07
N LYS A 128 -0.71 -11.75 6.72
CA LYS A 128 0.76 -11.70 6.64
C LYS A 128 1.22 -11.17 5.28
N THR A 129 2.40 -10.55 5.24
CA THR A 129 3.03 -10.03 4.02
C THR A 129 4.24 -10.87 3.60
N VAL A 130 4.59 -10.76 2.33
CA VAL A 130 5.88 -11.23 1.80
C VAL A 130 6.97 -10.23 2.14
N LYS A 131 8.07 -10.71 2.71
CA LYS A 131 9.25 -9.91 3.06
C LYS A 131 10.54 -10.66 2.73
N PHE A 132 11.66 -9.95 2.71
CA PHE A 132 12.98 -10.57 2.60
C PHE A 132 13.30 -11.37 3.88
N LYS A 133 14.00 -12.49 3.69
CA LYS A 133 14.67 -13.18 4.80
C LYS A 133 15.78 -12.28 5.36
N GLU A 134 16.01 -12.39 6.67
CA GLU A 134 17.06 -11.62 7.35
C GLU A 134 18.42 -11.83 6.68
N GLY A 135 19.11 -10.73 6.36
CA GLY A 135 20.44 -10.75 5.74
C GLY A 135 20.48 -10.95 4.22
N VAL A 136 19.34 -11.01 3.52
CA VAL A 136 19.28 -11.27 2.06
C VAL A 136 18.97 -10.03 1.21
N GLU A 137 18.72 -8.87 1.83
CA GLU A 137 18.25 -7.65 1.17
C GLU A 137 19.16 -7.09 0.05
N GLY A 138 20.44 -7.47 0.00
CA GLY A 138 21.45 -6.80 -0.84
C GLY A 138 21.31 -6.99 -2.36
N ASN A 139 20.68 -8.08 -2.83
CA ASN A 139 20.65 -8.42 -4.27
C ASN A 139 19.31 -8.19 -4.98
N TYR A 140 18.25 -7.88 -4.23
CA TYR A 140 16.89 -7.76 -4.77
C TYR A 140 16.29 -6.42 -4.37
N SER A 141 15.49 -5.84 -5.26
CA SER A 141 14.83 -4.57 -4.95
C SER A 141 13.63 -4.78 -4.02
N SER A 142 13.33 -3.80 -3.16
CA SER A 142 12.10 -3.79 -2.36
C SER A 142 10.83 -3.82 -3.21
N LEU A 143 10.95 -3.55 -4.53
CA LEU A 143 9.88 -3.73 -5.50
C LEU A 143 9.36 -5.15 -5.50
N LEU A 144 10.22 -6.18 -5.38
CA LEU A 144 9.81 -7.58 -5.48
C LEU A 144 8.77 -7.96 -4.42
N CYS A 145 9.07 -7.71 -3.14
CA CYS A 145 8.13 -7.93 -2.04
C CYS A 145 6.87 -7.09 -2.23
N ARG A 146 7.02 -5.82 -2.63
CA ARG A 146 5.89 -4.91 -2.82
C ARG A 146 4.92 -5.42 -3.89
N VAL A 147 5.40 -5.79 -5.07
CA VAL A 147 4.51 -6.19 -6.19
C VAL A 147 3.80 -7.52 -5.92
N ILE A 148 4.44 -8.45 -5.20
CA ILE A 148 3.80 -9.70 -4.77
C ILE A 148 2.71 -9.42 -3.74
N ASN A 149 2.97 -8.55 -2.76
CA ASN A 149 1.95 -8.15 -1.79
C ASN A 149 0.78 -7.43 -2.48
N ASP A 150 1.06 -6.39 -3.27
CA ASP A 150 0.07 -5.54 -3.92
C ASP A 150 -0.81 -6.33 -4.90
N MET A 151 -0.31 -7.43 -5.47
CA MET A 151 -1.09 -8.35 -6.32
C MET A 151 -2.38 -8.83 -5.65
N ILE A 152 -2.34 -9.04 -4.34
CA ILE A 152 -3.44 -9.60 -3.56
C ILE A 152 -4.06 -8.55 -2.66
N TYR A 153 -3.25 -7.74 -1.97
CA TYR A 153 -3.76 -6.77 -1.01
C TYR A 153 -4.62 -5.70 -1.67
N ASP A 154 -4.21 -5.16 -2.81
CA ASP A 154 -4.93 -4.05 -3.45
C ASP A 154 -6.35 -4.48 -3.86
N PRO A 155 -6.57 -5.62 -4.54
CA PRO A 155 -7.91 -6.14 -4.78
C PRO A 155 -8.76 -6.34 -3.51
N ILE A 156 -8.17 -6.76 -2.39
CA ILE A 156 -8.91 -6.95 -1.12
C ILE A 156 -9.35 -5.61 -0.55
N ILE A 157 -8.41 -4.67 -0.48
CA ILE A 157 -8.62 -3.36 0.07
C ILE A 157 -9.68 -2.63 -0.74
N ASP A 158 -9.55 -2.66 -2.06
CA ASP A 158 -10.50 -2.05 -2.98
C ASP A 158 -11.90 -2.62 -2.85
N ASN A 159 -12.03 -3.94 -2.78
CA ASN A 159 -13.33 -4.60 -2.54
C ASN A 159 -13.97 -4.13 -1.23
N ARG A 160 -13.17 -3.93 -0.17
CA ARG A 160 -13.66 -3.40 1.10
C ARG A 160 -14.06 -1.94 0.99
N LEU A 161 -13.28 -1.12 0.28
CA LEU A 161 -13.54 0.31 0.13
C LEU A 161 -14.72 0.63 -0.78
N ILE A 162 -15.00 -0.18 -1.81
CA ILE A 162 -16.18 -0.02 -2.67
C ILE A 162 -17.48 0.00 -1.85
N LYS A 163 -17.55 -0.76 -0.75
CA LYS A 163 -18.72 -0.80 0.16
C LYS A 163 -19.01 0.54 0.83
N TYR A 164 -18.02 1.42 0.90
CA TYR A 164 -18.13 2.76 1.45
C TYR A 164 -18.43 3.83 0.38
N GLY A 165 -18.59 3.43 -0.89
CA GLY A 165 -18.99 4.32 -1.99
C GLY A 165 -17.82 4.94 -2.76
N PHE A 166 -16.58 4.51 -2.53
CA PHE A 166 -15.44 4.95 -3.34
C PHE A 166 -15.58 4.47 -4.81
N ASN A 167 -15.44 5.40 -5.75
CA ASN A 167 -15.42 5.08 -7.19
C ASN A 167 -13.99 4.79 -7.65
N LEU A 168 -13.72 3.53 -8.01
CA LEU A 168 -12.39 3.09 -8.39
C LEU A 168 -12.13 3.09 -9.90
N ASN A 169 -13.14 3.33 -10.75
CA ASN A 169 -12.94 3.28 -12.21
C ASN A 169 -11.90 4.31 -12.69
N ASP A 170 -12.00 5.55 -12.21
CA ASP A 170 -11.06 6.62 -12.57
C ASP A 170 -9.66 6.36 -11.98
N HIS A 171 -9.61 5.77 -10.78
CA HIS A 171 -8.37 5.36 -10.13
C HIS A 171 -7.64 4.31 -10.95
N TYR A 172 -8.32 3.22 -11.32
CA TYR A 172 -7.75 2.13 -12.13
C TYR A 172 -7.27 2.60 -13.49
N LYS A 173 -8.06 3.43 -14.18
CA LYS A 173 -7.65 3.98 -15.48
C LYS A 173 -6.34 4.78 -15.39
N LYS A 174 -6.23 5.65 -14.37
CA LYS A 174 -5.02 6.45 -14.15
C LYS A 174 -3.82 5.57 -13.77
N ASP A 175 -4.04 4.57 -12.93
CA ASP A 175 -3.00 3.62 -12.53
C ASP A 175 -2.49 2.80 -13.72
N ASP A 176 -3.39 2.32 -14.60
CA ASP A 176 -3.02 1.63 -15.84
C ASP A 176 -2.15 2.51 -16.75
N GLU A 177 -2.52 3.77 -16.95
CA GLU A 177 -1.73 4.73 -17.74
C GLU A 177 -0.31 4.93 -17.18
N ILE A 178 -0.19 5.04 -15.86
CA ILE A 178 1.11 5.19 -15.17
C ILE A 178 1.93 3.91 -15.31
N GLN A 179 1.33 2.73 -15.08
CA GLN A 179 2.04 1.46 -15.11
C GLN A 179 2.49 1.08 -16.51
N ILE A 180 1.65 1.27 -17.53
CA ILE A 180 2.03 1.05 -18.94
C ILE A 180 3.23 1.93 -19.31
N LYS A 181 3.23 3.21 -18.89
CA LYS A 181 4.35 4.11 -19.15
C LYS A 181 5.63 3.69 -18.40
N THR A 182 5.50 3.21 -17.17
CA THR A 182 6.63 2.75 -16.34
C THR A 182 7.25 1.46 -16.90
N ILE A 183 6.44 0.51 -17.38
CA ILE A 183 6.92 -0.74 -17.97
C ILE A 183 7.59 -0.48 -19.32
N GLY A 184 7.02 0.41 -20.14
CA GLY A 184 7.50 0.70 -21.49
C GLY A 184 7.28 -0.47 -22.46
N ILE A 185 7.95 -0.45 -23.61
CA ILE A 185 7.97 -1.58 -24.56
C ILE A 185 9.42 -1.99 -24.77
N GLN A 186 9.74 -3.25 -24.50
CA GLN A 186 11.06 -3.84 -24.68
C GLN A 186 10.95 -5.35 -24.93
N PRO A 187 11.94 -5.98 -25.60
CA PRO A 187 11.95 -7.44 -25.79
C PRO A 187 11.84 -8.20 -24.47
N ILE A 188 11.15 -9.35 -24.47
CA ILE A 188 10.98 -10.17 -23.27
C ILE A 188 12.35 -10.64 -22.75
N GLU A 189 13.28 -10.94 -23.66
CA GLU A 189 14.62 -11.42 -23.36
C GLU A 189 15.50 -10.36 -22.68
N SER A 190 15.12 -9.08 -22.74
CA SER A 190 15.82 -7.99 -22.04
C SER A 190 15.24 -7.66 -20.68
N LEU A 191 14.14 -8.32 -20.27
CA LEU A 191 13.54 -8.09 -18.96
C LEU A 191 14.41 -8.69 -17.85
N SER A 192 14.65 -7.91 -16.80
CA SER A 192 15.20 -8.46 -15.56
C SER A 192 14.18 -9.36 -14.85
N PRO A 193 14.62 -10.29 -13.98
CA PRO A 193 13.70 -11.10 -13.18
C PRO A 193 12.65 -10.27 -12.41
N ASP A 194 13.06 -9.16 -11.80
CA ASP A 194 12.15 -8.24 -11.09
C ASP A 194 11.06 -7.67 -12.02
N HIS A 195 11.40 -7.33 -13.27
CA HIS A 195 10.41 -6.86 -14.25
C HIS A 195 9.45 -7.96 -14.69
N VAL A 196 9.93 -9.20 -14.83
CA VAL A 196 9.06 -10.35 -15.14
C VAL A 196 8.05 -10.56 -14.02
N VAL A 197 8.48 -10.52 -12.75
CA VAL A 197 7.58 -10.63 -11.60
C VAL A 197 6.61 -9.45 -11.58
N PHE A 198 7.09 -8.23 -11.79
CA PHE A 198 6.26 -7.03 -11.79
C PHE A 198 5.15 -7.09 -12.85
N ILE A 199 5.47 -7.43 -14.10
CA ILE A 199 4.48 -7.54 -15.18
C ILE A 199 3.47 -8.67 -14.89
N THR A 200 3.96 -9.82 -14.45
CA THR A 200 3.13 -11.00 -14.17
C THR A 200 2.13 -10.71 -13.04
N THR A 201 2.61 -10.12 -11.94
CA THR A 201 1.78 -9.77 -10.78
C THR A 201 0.77 -8.68 -11.11
N LEU A 202 1.15 -7.67 -11.92
CA LEU A 202 0.20 -6.64 -12.37
C LEU A 202 -0.93 -7.21 -13.23
N TYR A 203 -0.66 -8.15 -14.13
CA TYR A 203 -1.71 -8.82 -14.91
C TYR A 203 -2.79 -9.45 -14.00
N VAL A 204 -2.34 -10.16 -12.97
CA VAL A 204 -3.23 -10.80 -11.98
C VAL A 204 -3.97 -9.72 -11.19
N LYS A 205 -3.23 -8.75 -10.62
CA LYS A 205 -3.78 -7.63 -9.85
C LYS A 205 -4.90 -6.92 -10.59
N LYS A 206 -4.65 -6.47 -11.82
CA LYS A 206 -5.61 -5.72 -12.65
C LYS A 206 -6.88 -6.49 -12.95
N THR A 207 -6.75 -7.80 -13.14
CA THR A 207 -7.91 -8.66 -13.32
C THR A 207 -8.77 -8.73 -12.06
N LEU A 208 -8.13 -8.93 -10.90
CA LEU A 208 -8.83 -9.03 -9.61
C LEU A 208 -9.47 -7.70 -9.20
N GLU A 209 -8.77 -6.57 -9.40
CA GLU A 209 -9.27 -5.21 -9.17
C GLU A 209 -10.56 -4.95 -9.97
N LEU A 210 -10.54 -5.17 -11.29
CA LEU A 210 -11.71 -4.92 -12.12
C LEU A 210 -12.87 -5.86 -11.83
N ARG A 211 -12.61 -7.08 -11.36
CA ARG A 211 -13.67 -8.00 -10.93
C ARG A 211 -14.39 -7.56 -9.66
N ASN A 212 -13.78 -6.72 -8.83
CA ASN A 212 -14.51 -6.10 -7.72
C ASN A 212 -15.67 -5.22 -8.21
N ILE A 213 -15.55 -4.64 -9.41
CA ILE A 213 -16.57 -3.79 -10.03
C ILE A 213 -17.43 -4.59 -11.03
N TYR A 214 -16.80 -5.46 -11.81
CA TYR A 214 -17.39 -6.25 -12.88
C TYR A 214 -17.10 -7.74 -12.66
N PRO A 215 -17.84 -8.44 -11.79
CA PRO A 215 -17.49 -9.80 -11.33
C PRO A 215 -17.30 -10.84 -12.45
N ASN A 216 -17.93 -10.63 -13.59
CA ASN A 216 -17.90 -11.57 -14.72
C ASN A 216 -16.95 -11.12 -15.86
N ILE A 217 -16.12 -10.08 -15.66
CA ILE A 217 -15.16 -9.66 -16.68
C ILE A 217 -14.11 -10.75 -16.89
N ASN A 218 -13.87 -11.11 -18.14
CA ASN A 218 -12.77 -12.00 -18.49
C ASN A 218 -11.45 -11.22 -18.43
N ASP A 219 -10.37 -11.90 -18.09
CA ASP A 219 -9.05 -11.29 -18.01
C ASP A 219 -8.59 -10.72 -19.36
N GLU A 220 -9.04 -11.29 -20.48
CA GLU A 220 -8.77 -10.80 -21.84
C GLU A 220 -9.53 -9.50 -22.19
N GLU A 221 -10.56 -9.16 -21.43
CA GLU A 221 -11.35 -7.94 -21.63
C GLU A 221 -10.74 -6.73 -20.92
N VAL A 222 -9.86 -6.96 -19.95
CA VAL A 222 -9.13 -5.93 -19.21
C VAL A 222 -8.14 -5.21 -20.12
N GLU A 223 -8.25 -3.88 -20.25
CA GLU A 223 -7.42 -3.09 -21.18
C GLU A 223 -5.92 -3.22 -20.91
N PHE A 224 -5.51 -3.21 -19.63
CA PHE A 224 -4.11 -3.47 -19.27
C PHE A 224 -3.64 -4.85 -19.76
N ASN A 225 -4.45 -5.89 -19.60
CA ASN A 225 -4.11 -7.24 -20.03
C ASN A 225 -4.09 -7.38 -21.55
N LYS A 226 -4.95 -6.67 -22.28
CA LYS A 226 -4.85 -6.58 -23.76
C LYS A 226 -3.52 -5.97 -24.17
N TRP A 227 -3.06 -4.94 -23.48
CA TRP A 227 -1.76 -4.34 -23.72
C TRP A 227 -0.61 -5.31 -23.38
N ILE A 228 -0.68 -6.05 -22.27
CA ILE A 228 0.29 -7.11 -21.94
C ILE A 228 0.29 -8.21 -23.00
N ASN A 229 -0.87 -8.70 -23.43
CA ASN A 229 -0.96 -9.73 -24.45
C ASN A 229 -0.35 -9.27 -25.80
N LYS A 230 -0.46 -7.98 -26.12
CA LYS A 230 0.15 -7.42 -27.33
C LYS A 230 1.68 -7.32 -27.26
N ASN A 231 2.22 -6.92 -26.11
CA ASN A 231 3.65 -6.55 -25.99
C ASN A 231 4.51 -7.61 -25.28
N TYR A 232 3.89 -8.49 -24.50
CA TYR A 232 4.53 -9.46 -23.61
C TYR A 232 3.78 -10.80 -23.59
N ASN A 233 3.31 -11.25 -24.76
CA ASN A 233 2.49 -12.48 -24.89
C ASN A 233 3.12 -13.73 -24.23
N GLY A 234 4.45 -13.83 -24.21
CA GLY A 234 5.18 -14.94 -23.57
C GLY A 234 4.99 -15.03 -22.06
N LEU A 235 4.60 -13.94 -21.40
CA LEU A 235 4.32 -13.91 -19.96
C LEU A 235 2.87 -14.29 -19.62
N VAL A 236 1.94 -14.13 -20.57
CA VAL A 236 0.49 -14.34 -20.34
C VAL A 236 0.15 -15.75 -19.83
N PRO A 237 0.69 -16.86 -20.37
CA PRO A 237 0.37 -18.19 -19.87
C PRO A 237 0.72 -18.38 -18.39
N PHE A 238 1.84 -17.81 -17.95
CA PHE A 238 2.27 -17.88 -16.56
C PHE A 238 1.38 -17.00 -15.67
N SER A 239 1.07 -15.76 -16.08
CA SER A 239 0.14 -14.90 -15.36
C SER A 239 -1.25 -15.52 -15.20
N LYS A 240 -1.78 -16.17 -16.25
CA LYS A 240 -3.06 -16.90 -16.21
C LYS A 240 -3.02 -18.10 -15.26
N THR A 241 -1.89 -18.79 -15.17
CA THR A 241 -1.71 -19.89 -14.22
C THR A 241 -1.80 -19.38 -12.78
N ILE A 242 -1.16 -18.25 -12.48
CA ILE A 242 -1.25 -17.61 -11.16
C ILE A 242 -2.67 -17.13 -10.88
N LEU A 243 -3.28 -16.42 -11.83
CA LEU A 243 -4.66 -15.93 -11.68
C LEU A 243 -5.62 -17.06 -11.34
N LYS A 244 -5.58 -18.16 -12.12
CA LYS A 244 -6.41 -19.33 -11.89
C LYS A 244 -6.21 -19.93 -10.51
N PHE A 245 -4.95 -20.02 -10.05
CA PHE A 245 -4.66 -20.52 -8.71
C PHE A 245 -5.24 -19.60 -7.62
N VAL A 246 -5.08 -18.28 -7.75
CA VAL A 246 -5.66 -17.31 -6.83
C VAL A 246 -7.19 -17.39 -6.79
N GLU A 247 -7.84 -17.61 -7.94
CA GLU A 247 -9.29 -17.82 -8.03
C GLU A 247 -9.75 -19.12 -7.36
N GLU A 248 -8.99 -20.21 -7.53
CA GLU A 248 -9.31 -21.52 -6.95
C GLU A 248 -9.18 -21.51 -5.42
N VAL A 249 -8.16 -20.84 -4.88
CA VAL A 249 -7.94 -20.71 -3.43
C VAL A 249 -8.91 -19.67 -2.82
N GLY A 250 -9.12 -18.56 -3.52
CA GLY A 250 -9.70 -17.33 -2.98
C GLY A 250 -8.71 -16.53 -2.12
N TYR A 251 -9.01 -15.27 -1.83
CA TYR A 251 -8.10 -14.35 -1.15
C TYR A 251 -8.77 -13.52 -0.05
N ASP A 252 -9.82 -14.08 0.56
CA ASP A 252 -10.70 -13.41 1.54
C ASP A 252 -10.30 -13.64 3.02
N THR A 253 -9.36 -14.55 3.30
CA THR A 253 -8.93 -14.91 4.67
C THR A 253 -7.40 -14.98 4.80
N PRO A 254 -6.81 -14.73 5.98
CA PRO A 254 -5.36 -14.78 6.20
C PRO A 254 -4.69 -16.08 5.72
N GLU A 255 -5.27 -17.24 6.00
CA GLU A 255 -4.71 -18.56 5.68
C GLU A 255 -4.64 -18.80 4.16
N LYS A 256 -5.65 -18.30 3.44
CA LYS A 256 -5.69 -18.36 1.98
C LYS A 256 -4.64 -17.46 1.34
N ILE A 257 -4.45 -16.25 1.87
CA ILE A 257 -3.37 -15.36 1.39
C ILE A 257 -2.00 -15.98 1.63
N GLU A 258 -1.77 -16.57 2.81
CA GLU A 258 -0.52 -17.27 3.10
C GLU A 258 -0.28 -18.41 2.10
N THR A 259 -1.33 -19.19 1.79
CA THR A 259 -1.28 -20.24 0.76
C THR A 259 -0.93 -19.66 -0.63
N ILE A 260 -1.51 -18.51 -0.99
CA ILE A 260 -1.23 -17.82 -2.25
C ILE A 260 0.23 -17.36 -2.30
N PHE A 261 0.72 -16.72 -1.25
CA PHE A 261 2.09 -16.23 -1.18
C PHE A 261 3.10 -17.36 -1.18
N ASP A 262 2.86 -18.46 -0.47
CA ASP A 262 3.75 -19.62 -0.48
C ASP A 262 3.84 -20.20 -1.88
N ASN A 263 2.70 -20.38 -2.57
CA ASN A 263 2.70 -20.87 -3.93
C ASN A 263 3.43 -19.93 -4.89
N MET A 264 3.24 -18.62 -4.75
CA MET A 264 3.92 -17.61 -5.56
C MET A 264 5.43 -17.61 -5.37
N ILE A 265 5.89 -17.67 -4.11
CA ILE A 265 7.32 -17.73 -3.78
C ILE A 265 7.94 -18.99 -4.40
N ASN A 266 7.26 -20.14 -4.31
CA ASN A 266 7.72 -21.40 -4.91
C ASN A 266 7.71 -21.35 -6.45
N ALA A 267 6.64 -20.86 -7.06
CA ALA A 267 6.50 -20.79 -8.52
C ALA A 267 7.55 -19.87 -9.16
N LEU A 268 7.93 -18.81 -8.45
CA LEU A 268 8.96 -17.86 -8.86
C LEU A 268 10.38 -18.27 -8.46
N LYS A 269 10.55 -19.39 -7.74
CA LYS A 269 11.84 -19.85 -7.20
C LYS A 269 12.53 -18.84 -6.28
N LEU A 270 11.74 -18.20 -5.40
CA LEU A 270 12.18 -17.14 -4.49
C LEU A 270 12.27 -17.62 -3.03
N GLU A 271 12.19 -18.91 -2.78
CA GLU A 271 12.15 -19.53 -1.45
C GLU A 271 13.41 -19.22 -0.64
N GLU A 272 14.57 -19.06 -1.29
CA GLU A 272 15.84 -18.75 -0.62
C GLU A 272 15.93 -17.28 -0.18
N VAL A 273 15.07 -16.41 -0.72
CA VAL A 273 15.17 -14.96 -0.59
C VAL A 273 14.01 -14.37 0.19
N LEU A 274 12.82 -14.94 0.01
CA LEU A 274 11.57 -14.42 0.55
C LEU A 274 11.01 -15.34 1.64
N ALA A 275 10.25 -14.74 2.54
CA ALA A 275 9.47 -15.42 3.55
C ALA A 275 8.15 -14.68 3.79
N ILE A 276 7.18 -15.38 4.35
CA ILE A 276 5.90 -14.80 4.78
C ILE A 276 6.02 -14.44 6.26
N GLY A 277 5.55 -13.25 6.65
CA GLY A 277 5.53 -12.86 8.05
C GLY A 277 4.74 -11.59 8.32
N ILE A 278 4.80 -11.14 9.58
CA ILE A 278 4.23 -9.87 10.01
C ILE A 278 5.26 -8.75 9.78
N ILE A 279 4.77 -7.53 9.52
CA ILE A 279 5.56 -6.30 9.32
C ILE A 279 5.97 -5.63 10.64
#